data_AF-A0A7W1LUR3-F1
#
_entry.id   AF-A0A7W1LUR3-F1
#
_cell.length_a   1.000
_cell.length_b   1.000
_cell.length_c   1.000
_cell.angle_alpha   90.00
_cell.angle_beta   90.00
_cell.angle_gamma   90.00
#
_symmetry.space_group_name_H-M   'P 1'
#
loop_
_entity.id
_entity.type
_entity.pdbx_description
1 polymer ?
#
loop_
_entity_poly.entity_id
_entity_poly.type
_entity_poly.pdbx_seq_one_letter_code
_entity_poly.pdbx_strand_id
1 'polypeptide(L)'
;MLLASPSDPQHAVAELGAAADELARSSLDAQGRAALRIRIFDSALQHVRAVGANPGRTIDGVAVSELPLQAGLEHAYRDAARLTEESGERARLVDLANDVRPRTMV
;
A
#
# COMPACT_ATOMS: atom_id res chain seq x y z
N MET A 1 24.78 -15.98 -12.11
CA MET A 1 23.45 -15.99 -12.75
C MET A 1 22.55 -16.86 -11.88
N LEU A 2 21.96 -16.27 -10.83
CA LEU A 2 21.13 -17.00 -9.86
C LEU A 2 19.67 -16.72 -10.23
N LEU A 3 18.95 -17.79 -10.52
CA LEU A 3 17.52 -17.79 -10.82
C LEU A 3 16.78 -17.27 -9.59
N ALA A 4 16.04 -16.17 -9.74
CA ALA A 4 15.05 -15.76 -8.76
C ALA A 4 13.99 -16.87 -8.71
N SER A 5 14.05 -17.70 -7.66
CA SER A 5 12.97 -18.62 -7.32
C SER A 5 11.65 -17.84 -7.19
N PRO A 6 10.50 -18.47 -7.45
CA PRO A 6 9.21 -17.88 -7.11
C PRO A 6 9.24 -17.63 -5.60
N SER A 7 9.37 -16.37 -5.20
CA SER A 7 9.50 -15.97 -3.81
C SER A 7 8.32 -16.56 -3.04
N ASP A 8 8.62 -17.34 -2.00
CA ASP A 8 7.64 -17.80 -1.03
C ASP A 8 6.74 -16.60 -0.66
N PRO A 9 5.40 -16.72 -0.77
CA PRO A 9 4.47 -15.64 -0.44
C PRO A 9 4.78 -14.96 0.89
N GLN A 10 5.25 -15.73 1.87
CA GLN A 10 5.61 -15.22 3.19
C GLN A 10 6.89 -14.38 3.18
N HIS A 11 7.86 -14.73 2.34
CA HIS A 11 9.08 -13.94 2.12
C HIS A 11 8.76 -12.61 1.44
N ALA A 12 7.87 -12.60 0.45
CA ALA A 12 7.47 -11.36 -0.24
C ALA A 12 6.82 -10.34 0.73
N VAL A 13 5.96 -10.81 1.64
CA VAL A 13 5.35 -9.96 2.66
C VAL A 13 6.39 -9.41 3.66
N ALA A 14 7.37 -10.24 4.05
CA ALA A 14 8.44 -9.81 4.94
C ALA A 14 9.35 -8.75 4.29
N GLU A 15 9.69 -8.91 3.00
CA GLU A 15 10.46 -7.92 2.23
C GLU A 15 9.72 -6.59 2.09
N LEU A 16 8.40 -6.62 1.85
CA LEU A 16 7.57 -5.41 1.81
C LEU A 16 7.54 -4.69 3.16
N GLY A 17 7.44 -5.43 4.27
CA GLY A 17 7.49 -4.86 5.62
C GLY A 17 8.84 -4.21 5.93
N ALA A 18 9.94 -4.88 5.61
CA ALA A 18 11.29 -4.35 5.79
C ALA A 18 11.52 -3.07 4.97
N ALA A 19 11.06 -3.04 3.71
CA ALA A 19 11.11 -1.84 2.88
C ALA A 19 10.31 -0.68 3.49
N ALA A 20 9.11 -0.93 4.02
CA ALA A 20 8.29 0.08 4.69
C ALA A 20 9.02 0.70 5.91
N ASP A 21 9.60 -0.16 6.76
CA ASP A 21 10.30 0.27 7.97
C ASP A 21 11.59 1.06 7.66
N GLU A 22 12.30 0.69 6.60
CA GLU A 22 13.49 1.41 6.16
C GLU A 22 13.14 2.79 5.58
N LEU A 23 12.01 2.87 4.89
CA LEU A 23 11.54 4.13 4.33
C LEU A 23 10.95 5.07 5.38
N ALA A 24 10.31 4.54 6.44
CA ALA A 24 9.92 5.33 7.61
C ALA A 24 11.13 6.00 8.30
N ARG A 25 12.33 5.44 8.14
CA ARG A 25 13.61 5.96 8.66
C ARG A 25 14.38 6.84 7.67
N SER A 26 13.91 6.97 6.43
CA SER A 26 14.58 7.76 5.37
C SER A 26 14.14 9.23 5.38
N SER A 27 14.97 10.13 4.86
CA SER A 27 14.71 11.57 4.75
C SER A 27 13.67 11.94 3.68
N LEU A 28 12.77 11.02 3.32
CA LEU A 28 11.69 11.32 2.40
C LEU A 28 10.85 12.46 2.95
N ASP A 29 10.42 13.37 2.09
CA ASP A 29 9.40 14.34 2.44
C ASP A 29 8.03 13.65 2.59
N ALA A 30 7.02 14.39 3.03
CA ALA A 30 5.68 13.84 3.23
C ALA A 30 5.09 13.25 1.93
N GLN A 31 5.37 13.88 0.78
CA GLN A 31 4.88 13.45 -0.51
C GLN A 31 5.50 12.13 -0.95
N GLY A 32 6.82 11.97 -0.78
CA GLY A 32 7.55 10.73 -1.04
C GLY A 32 7.08 9.58 -0.16
N ARG A 33 6.80 9.85 1.13
CA ARG A 33 6.22 8.85 2.04
C ARG A 33 4.82 8.41 1.59
N ALA A 34 3.94 9.35 1.22
CA ALA A 34 2.59 9.01 0.74
C ALA A 34 2.64 8.18 -0.55
N ALA A 35 3.47 8.58 -1.52
CA ALA A 35 3.66 7.87 -2.78
C ALA A 35 4.20 6.44 -2.57
N LEU A 36 5.08 6.25 -1.59
CA LEU A 36 5.54 4.91 -1.24
C LEU A 36 4.44 4.06 -0.61
N ARG A 37 3.71 4.60 0.38
CA ARG A 37 2.62 3.86 1.04
C ARG A 37 1.61 3.35 0.02
N ILE A 38 1.29 4.15 -1.00
CA ILE A 38 0.46 3.74 -2.15
C ILE A 38 1.05 2.48 -2.81
N ARG A 39 2.34 2.51 -3.20
CA ARG A 39 2.97 1.36 -3.88
C ARG A 39 2.99 0.10 -3.01
N ILE A 40 3.27 0.26 -1.72
CA ILE A 40 3.34 -0.86 -0.76
C ILE A 40 1.96 -1.49 -0.56
N PHE A 41 0.94 -0.67 -0.26
CA PHE A 41 -0.41 -1.19 -0.04
C PHE A 41 -1.03 -1.75 -1.32
N ASP A 42 -0.79 -1.15 -2.49
CA ASP A 42 -1.25 -1.70 -3.76
C ASP A 42 -0.61 -3.07 -4.04
N SER A 43 0.70 -3.21 -3.87
CA SER A 43 1.40 -4.49 -4.03
C SER A 43 0.91 -5.55 -3.04
N ALA A 44 0.73 -5.17 -1.77
CA ALA A 44 0.20 -6.06 -0.75
C ALA A 44 -1.25 -6.49 -1.05
N LEU A 45 -2.09 -5.58 -1.55
CA LEU A 45 -3.46 -5.86 -1.93
C LEU A 45 -3.52 -6.82 -3.13
N GLN A 46 -2.68 -6.60 -4.14
CA GLN A 46 -2.54 -7.52 -5.27
C GLN A 46 -2.08 -8.91 -4.81
N HIS A 47 -1.11 -8.98 -3.89
CA HIS A 47 -0.66 -10.23 -3.30
C HIS A 47 -1.79 -10.96 -2.56
N VAL A 48 -2.52 -10.27 -1.70
CA VAL A 48 -3.64 -10.84 -0.94
C VAL A 48 -4.75 -11.33 -1.86
N ARG A 49 -5.04 -10.61 -2.96
CA ARG A 49 -6.02 -11.05 -3.96
C ARG A 49 -5.58 -12.31 -4.71
N ALA A 50 -4.29 -12.49 -4.92
CA ALA A 50 -3.74 -13.64 -5.64
C ALA A 50 -3.56 -14.88 -4.75
N VAL A 51 -3.10 -14.70 -3.50
CA VAL A 51 -2.64 -15.78 -2.63
C VAL A 51 -3.52 -15.97 -1.39
N GLY A 52 -4.30 -14.95 -1.01
CA GLY A 52 -5.10 -14.93 0.21
C GLY A 52 -4.48 -14.06 1.32
N ALA A 53 -5.26 -13.85 2.39
CA ALA A 53 -4.82 -13.08 3.55
C ALA A 53 -3.68 -13.78 4.31
N ASN A 54 -2.88 -13.01 5.04
CA ASN A 54 -1.85 -13.53 5.95
C ASN A 54 -2.16 -13.09 7.40
N PRO A 55 -2.98 -13.89 8.12
CA PRO A 55 -3.39 -13.56 9.48
C PRO A 55 -2.19 -13.39 10.41
N GLY A 56 -2.20 -12.33 11.22
CA GLY A 56 -1.11 -12.05 12.18
C GLY A 56 0.08 -11.29 11.61
N ARG A 57 0.06 -10.93 10.32
CA ARG A 57 1.03 -10.00 9.72
C ARG A 57 0.42 -8.62 9.51
N THR A 58 1.27 -7.60 9.65
CA THR A 58 0.93 -6.20 9.37
C THR A 58 1.99 -5.57 8.47
N ILE A 59 1.57 -4.58 7.67
CA ILE A 59 2.42 -3.71 6.88
C ILE A 59 2.03 -2.28 7.27
N ASP A 60 2.98 -1.49 7.80
CA ASP A 60 2.71 -0.13 8.30
C ASP A 60 1.51 -0.09 9.28
N GLY A 61 1.43 -1.09 10.17
CA GLY A 61 0.33 -1.24 11.14
C GLY A 61 -1.01 -1.74 10.56
N VAL A 62 -1.13 -1.89 9.24
CA VAL A 62 -2.33 -2.40 8.56
C VAL A 62 -2.26 -3.92 8.42
N ALA A 63 -3.30 -4.63 8.85
CA ALA A 63 -3.36 -6.08 8.73
C ALA A 63 -3.28 -6.53 7.24
N VAL A 64 -2.55 -7.61 6.97
CA VAL A 64 -2.39 -8.16 5.61
C VAL A 64 -3.63 -8.97 5.23
N SER A 65 -4.74 -8.27 5.04
CA SER A 65 -6.02 -8.77 4.54
C SER A 65 -6.69 -7.72 3.66
N GLU A 66 -7.62 -8.14 2.82
CA GLU A 66 -8.10 -7.29 1.72
C GLU A 66 -8.76 -5.99 2.19
N LEU A 67 -9.71 -6.05 3.14
CA LEU A 67 -10.43 -4.87 3.62
C LEU A 67 -9.51 -3.83 4.31
N PRO A 68 -8.65 -4.21 5.28
CA PRO A 68 -7.68 -3.28 5.85
C PRO A 68 -6.72 -2.68 4.83
N LEU A 69 -6.21 -3.48 3.87
CA LEU A 69 -5.30 -2.99 2.83
C LEU A 69 -6.00 -2.02 1.86
N GLN A 70 -7.26 -2.27 1.49
CA GLN A 70 -8.07 -1.32 0.72
C GLN A 70 -8.25 0.01 1.47
N ALA A 71 -8.56 -0.03 2.77
CA ALA A 71 -8.68 1.17 3.59
C ALA A 71 -7.34 1.91 3.75
N GLY A 72 -6.23 1.18 3.94
CA GLY A 72 -4.89 1.75 4.00
C GLY A 72 -4.48 2.42 2.69
N LEU A 73 -4.79 1.79 1.56
CA LEU A 73 -4.55 2.33 0.22
C LEU A 73 -5.41 3.56 -0.08
N GLU A 74 -6.69 3.54 0.29
CA GLU A 74 -7.57 4.72 0.21
C GLU A 74 -6.96 5.89 1.00
N HIS A 75 -6.54 5.66 2.24
CA HIS A 75 -5.95 6.69 3.08
C HIS A 75 -4.66 7.26 2.46
N ALA A 76 -3.79 6.40 1.94
CA ALA A 76 -2.55 6.82 1.28
C ALA A 76 -2.79 7.68 0.03
N TYR A 77 -3.81 7.35 -0.78
CA TYR A 77 -4.22 8.20 -1.91
C TYR A 77 -4.75 9.56 -1.45
N ARG A 78 -5.59 9.58 -0.41
CA ARG A 78 -6.09 10.85 0.16
C ARG A 78 -4.98 11.70 0.75
N ASP A 79 -3.95 11.09 1.35
CA ASP A 79 -2.78 11.79 1.87
C ASP A 79 -1.99 12.45 0.75
N ALA A 80 -1.69 11.69 -0.31
CA ALA A 80 -1.00 12.22 -1.49
C ALA A 80 -1.79 13.38 -2.13
N ALA A 81 -3.12 13.26 -2.22
CA ALA A 81 -3.98 14.31 -2.77
C ALA A 81 -3.92 15.61 -1.95
N ARG A 82 -3.77 15.54 -0.62
CA ARG A 82 -3.64 16.72 0.24
C ARG A 82 -2.27 17.40 0.11
N LEU A 83 -1.25 16.66 -0.31
CA LEU A 83 0.13 17.14 -0.40
C LEU A 83 0.48 17.72 -1.78
N THR A 84 -0.28 17.40 -2.83
CA THR A 84 -0.03 17.92 -4.18
C THR A 84 -0.66 19.31 -4.40
N GLU A 85 0.11 20.22 -5.00
CA GLU A 85 -0.35 21.55 -5.41
C GLU A 85 -1.11 21.50 -6.74
N GLU A 86 -0.82 20.51 -7.58
CA GLU A 86 -1.41 20.32 -8.91
C GLU A 86 -2.86 19.81 -8.82
N SER A 87 -3.81 20.63 -9.30
CA SER A 87 -5.25 20.33 -9.20
C SER A 87 -5.67 19.08 -9.96
N GLY A 88 -5.09 18.84 -11.15
CA GLY A 88 -5.35 17.64 -11.95
C GLY A 88 -4.86 16.37 -11.26
N GLU A 89 -3.67 16.40 -10.67
CA GLU A 89 -3.14 15.26 -9.93
C GLU A 89 -3.93 15.01 -8.63
N ARG A 90 -4.36 16.09 -7.95
CA ARG A 90 -5.25 15.97 -6.79
C ARG A 90 -6.55 15.26 -7.14
N ALA A 91 -7.19 15.64 -8.25
CA ALA A 91 -8.43 15.01 -8.71
C ALA A 91 -8.21 13.52 -9.01
N ARG A 92 -7.15 13.20 -9.76
CA ARG A 92 -6.77 11.81 -10.07
C ARG A 92 -6.56 10.95 -8.82
N LEU A 93 -5.84 11.48 -7.82
CA LEU A 93 -5.59 10.76 -6.57
C LEU A 93 -6.87 10.54 -5.76
N VAL A 94 -7.80 11.51 -5.78
CA VAL A 94 -9.13 11.35 -5.15
C VAL A 94 -9.95 10.29 -5.86
N ASP A 95 -9.92 10.23 -7.19
CA ASP A 95 -10.62 9.20 -7.96
C ASP A 95 -10.08 7.80 -7.64
N LEU A 96 -8.75 7.64 -7.62
CA LEU A 96 -8.11 6.39 -7.19
C LEU A 96 -8.48 5.99 -5.77
N ALA A 97 -8.57 6.95 -4.84
CA ALA A 97 -9.04 6.70 -3.48
C ALA A 97 -10.49 6.18 -3.45
N ASN A 98 -11.36 6.75 -4.28
CA ASN A 98 -12.76 6.34 -4.37
C ASN A 98 -12.91 4.95 -5.00
N ASP A 99 -12.07 4.61 -5.97
CA ASP A 99 -12.09 3.31 -6.66
C ASP A 99 -11.71 2.14 -5.75
N VAL A 100 -10.75 2.35 -4.84
CA VAL A 100 -10.29 1.31 -3.90
C VAL A 100 -11.12 1.24 -2.62
N ARG A 101 -12.04 2.20 -2.40
CA ARG A 101 -12.84 2.29 -1.18
C ARG A 101 -13.58 0.97 -0.92
N PRO A 102 -13.46 0.38 0.29
CA PRO A 102 -14.23 -0.81 0.65
C PRO A 102 -15.72 -0.57 0.46
N ARG A 103 -16.36 -1.37 -0.40
CA ARG A 103 -17.81 -1.33 -0.57
C ARG A 103 -18.47 -2.09 0.58
N THR A 104 -18.76 -1.40 1.67
CA THR A 104 -19.73 -1.89 2.64
C THR A 104 -21.13 -1.65 2.08
N MET A 105 -21.80 -2.72 1.65
CA MET A 105 -23.26 -2.71 1.51
C MET A 105 -23.82 -2.58 2.94
N VAL A 106 -24.41 -1.43 3.27
CA VAL A 106 -25.35 -1.32 4.39
C VAL A 106 -26.70 -1.87 4.01
#